data_AF-A0A2D9C936-F1
#
_entry.id   AF-A0A2D9C936-F1
#
_cell.length_a   1.000
_cell.length_b   1.000
_cell.length_c   1.000
_cell.angle_alpha   90.00
_cell.angle_beta   90.00
_cell.angle_gamma   90.00
#
_symmetry.space_group_name_H-M   'P 1'
#
loop_
_entity.id
_entity.type
_entity.pdbx_description
1 polymer ?
#
loop_
_entity_poly.entity_id
_entity_poly.type
_entity_poly.pdbx_seq_one_letter_code
_entity_poly.pdbx_strand_id
1 'polypeptide(L)'
;MKKIIQWLTGGVIKEVGDVIDKLTTTKEEKLLIKKQIQEIMDKANAEAESQITRRWESDMKSDSWLSKNTRPMALIFLSIMAIAFIWVDSHHEISFTVEQEWIGLLKQLLTTVYIAYFGSRGVEKFKSISNNK
;
A
#
# COMPACT_ATOMS: atom_id res chain seq x y z
N MET A 1 -2.04 -0.56 2.64
CA MET A 1 -0.56 -0.60 2.75
C MET A 1 -0.09 -1.82 3.53
N LYS A 2 -0.45 -2.00 4.81
CA LYS A 2 -0.07 -3.21 5.59
C LYS A 2 -0.31 -4.54 4.86
N LYS A 3 -1.47 -4.79 4.23
CA LYS A 3 -1.72 -6.04 3.49
C LYS A 3 -0.90 -6.21 2.20
N ILE A 4 -0.60 -5.12 1.49
CA ILE A 4 0.17 -5.16 0.22
C ILE A 4 1.66 -5.31 0.53
N ILE A 5 2.15 -4.56 1.53
CA ILE A 5 3.50 -4.71 2.06
C ILE A 5 3.65 -6.09 2.68
N GLN A 6 2.70 -6.56 3.49
CA GLN A 6 2.70 -7.92 4.06
C GLN A 6 2.63 -9.02 2.99
N TRP A 7 1.97 -8.78 1.85
CA TRP A 7 1.98 -9.71 0.72
C TRP A 7 3.36 -9.74 0.04
N LEU A 8 3.97 -8.58 -0.21
CA LEU A 8 5.32 -8.46 -0.78
C LEU A 8 6.40 -9.03 0.18
N THR A 9 6.38 -8.63 1.45
CA THR A 9 7.33 -9.09 2.47
C THR A 9 7.07 -10.54 2.87
N GLY A 10 5.80 -10.98 2.85
CA GLY A 10 5.43 -12.37 3.10
C GLY A 10 5.91 -13.33 2.00
N GLY A 11 6.04 -12.84 0.76
CA GLY A 11 6.71 -13.56 -0.33
C GLY A 11 8.22 -13.73 -0.06
N VAL A 12 8.90 -12.62 0.24
CA VAL A 12 10.34 -12.62 0.53
C VAL A 12 10.70 -13.46 1.76
N ILE A 13 9.92 -13.38 2.84
CA ILE A 13 10.16 -14.19 4.06
C ILE A 13 10.03 -15.69 3.77
N LYS A 14 9.10 -16.09 2.90
CA LYS A 14 8.96 -17.49 2.50
C LYS A 14 10.15 -17.95 1.69
N GLU A 15 10.58 -17.19 0.69
CA GLU A 15 11.73 -17.53 -0.14
C GLU A 15 13.03 -17.60 0.68
N VAL A 16 13.27 -16.62 1.57
CA VAL A 16 14.44 -16.65 2.46
C VAL A 16 14.33 -17.82 3.45
N GLY A 17 13.12 -18.08 3.97
CA GLY A 17 12.83 -19.23 4.82
C GLY A 17 13.16 -20.55 4.13
N ASP A 18 12.79 -20.73 2.86
CA ASP A 18 13.05 -21.95 2.09
C ASP A 18 14.55 -22.16 1.79
N VAL A 19 15.31 -21.08 1.62
CA VAL A 19 16.78 -21.13 1.48
C VAL A 19 17.46 -21.52 2.79
N ILE A 20 17.01 -20.96 3.92
CA ILE A 20 17.51 -21.34 5.24
C ILE A 20 17.19 -22.79 5.55
N ASP A 21 15.99 -23.23 5.18
CA ASP A 21 15.53 -24.60 5.36
C ASP A 21 16.38 -25.61 4.57
N LYS A 22 17.02 -25.18 3.47
CA LYS A 22 17.99 -25.99 2.70
C LYS A 22 19.42 -25.95 3.27
N LEU A 23 19.80 -24.89 3.98
CA LEU A 23 21.17 -24.67 4.45
C LEU A 23 21.39 -25.04 5.93
N THR A 24 20.32 -25.13 6.73
CA THR A 24 20.39 -25.37 8.18
C THR A 24 19.65 -26.64 8.60
N THR A 25 20.28 -27.45 9.44
CA THR A 25 19.79 -28.80 9.77
C THR A 25 19.07 -28.89 11.11
N THR A 26 19.33 -27.97 12.05
CA THR A 26 18.70 -27.99 13.38
C THR A 26 17.45 -27.10 13.43
N LYS A 27 16.40 -27.56 14.11
CA LYS A 27 15.12 -26.85 14.19
C LYS A 27 15.21 -25.56 15.01
N GLU A 28 16.08 -25.53 16.02
CA GLU A 28 16.25 -24.38 16.91
C GLU A 28 16.97 -23.23 16.21
N GLU A 29 18.05 -23.50 15.47
CA GLU A 29 18.75 -22.48 14.68
C GLU A 29 17.84 -21.89 13.61
N LYS A 30 17.10 -22.75 12.89
CA LYS A 30 16.11 -22.34 11.88
C LYS A 30 15.01 -21.44 12.47
N LEU A 31 14.50 -21.76 13.66
CA LEU A 31 13.50 -20.93 14.34
C LEU A 31 14.09 -19.58 14.77
N LEU A 32 15.32 -19.56 15.27
CA LEU A 32 16.02 -18.34 15.67
C LEU A 32 16.24 -17.42 14.46
N ILE A 33 16.70 -17.97 13.33
CA ILE A 33 16.95 -17.21 12.10
C ILE A 33 15.63 -16.66 11.53
N LYS A 34 14.55 -17.46 11.49
CA LYS A 34 13.22 -16.98 11.05
C LYS A 34 12.72 -15.82 11.90
N LYS A 35 12.92 -15.87 13.23
CA LYS A 35 12.60 -14.75 14.12
C LYS A 35 13.45 -13.51 13.83
N GLN A 36 14.76 -13.67 13.68
CA GLN A 36 15.66 -12.55 13.39
C GLN A 36 15.33 -11.88 12.05
N ILE A 37 15.00 -12.65 11.01
CA ILE A 37 14.57 -12.11 9.72
C ILE A 37 13.25 -11.35 9.86
N GLN A 38 12.29 -11.91 10.58
CA GLN A 38 11.03 -11.24 10.83
C GLN A 38 11.27 -9.89 11.52
N GLU A 39 12.11 -9.86 12.56
CA GLU A 39 12.47 -8.62 13.26
C GLU A 39 13.18 -7.61 12.36
N ILE A 40 14.12 -8.03 11.51
CA ILE A 40 14.79 -7.16 10.54
C ILE A 40 13.77 -6.59 9.54
N MET A 41 12.85 -7.42 9.04
CA MET A 41 11.83 -7.00 8.10
C MET A 41 10.83 -6.04 8.75
N ASP A 42 10.43 -6.29 10.00
CA ASP A 42 9.55 -5.41 10.75
C ASP A 42 10.20 -4.05 11.01
N LYS A 43 11.50 -4.02 11.35
CA LYS A 43 12.28 -2.78 11.47
C LYS A 43 12.37 -2.03 10.14
N ALA A 44 12.69 -2.72 9.05
CA ALA A 44 12.77 -2.11 7.72
C ALA A 44 11.41 -1.57 7.25
N ASN A 45 10.32 -2.28 7.53
CA ASN A 45 8.96 -1.81 7.26
C ASN A 45 8.62 -0.56 8.07
N ALA A 46 8.92 -0.56 9.37
CA ALA A 46 8.68 0.61 10.23
C ALA A 46 9.48 1.83 9.77
N GLU A 47 10.73 1.64 9.32
CA GLU A 47 11.55 2.71 8.77
C GLU A 47 10.99 3.23 7.44
N ALA A 48 10.56 2.34 6.54
CA ALA A 48 9.93 2.72 5.29
C ALA A 48 8.62 3.50 5.51
N GLU A 49 7.75 3.04 6.43
CA GLU A 49 6.55 3.78 6.83
C GLU A 49 6.90 5.16 7.39
N SER A 50 7.93 5.26 8.23
CA SER A 50 8.42 6.52 8.78
C SER A 50 8.93 7.49 7.70
N GLN A 51 9.64 6.99 6.68
CA GLN A 51 10.07 7.79 5.54
C GLN A 51 8.89 8.32 4.71
N ILE A 52 7.85 7.50 4.51
CA ILE A 52 6.63 7.91 3.81
C ILE A 52 5.92 9.02 4.59
N THR A 53 5.76 8.86 5.91
CA THR A 53 5.17 9.88 6.78
C THR A 53 5.96 11.18 6.75
N ARG A 54 7.29 11.11 6.86
CA ARG A 54 8.16 12.31 6.77
C ARG A 54 8.00 13.04 5.44
N ARG A 55 7.92 12.30 4.32
CA ARG A 55 7.67 12.88 3.00
C ARG A 55 6.33 13.61 2.95
N TRP A 56 5.27 12.99 3.47
CA TRP A 56 3.95 13.61 3.51
C TRP A 56 3.93 14.86 4.39
N GLU A 57 4.58 14.82 5.56
CA GLU A 57 4.71 16.01 6.41
C GLU A 57 5.48 17.13 5.71
N SER A 58 6.56 16.79 5.00
CA SER A 58 7.33 17.74 4.20
C SER A 58 6.47 18.36 3.09
N ASP A 59 5.71 17.54 2.36
CA ASP A 59 4.81 18.03 1.30
C ASP A 59 3.72 18.95 1.86
N MET A 60 3.19 18.64 3.05
CA MET A 60 2.16 19.49 3.70
C MET A 60 2.73 20.78 4.28
N LYS A 61 4.00 20.78 4.70
CA LYS A 61 4.70 21.97 5.24
C LYS A 61 5.24 22.88 4.14
N SER A 62 5.44 22.37 2.93
CA SER A 62 5.91 23.17 1.79
C SER A 62 4.96 24.34 1.46
N ASP A 63 5.46 25.41 0.85
CA ASP A 63 4.61 26.53 0.42
C ASP A 63 3.82 26.23 -0.86
N SER A 64 4.09 25.09 -1.52
CA SER A 64 3.45 24.69 -2.76
C SER A 64 2.01 24.19 -2.51
N TRP A 65 1.04 24.88 -3.11
CA TRP A 65 -0.36 24.44 -3.12
C TRP A 65 -0.52 23.06 -3.76
N LEU A 66 0.24 22.80 -4.84
CA LEU A 66 0.17 21.54 -5.55
C LEU A 66 0.63 20.37 -4.67
N SER A 67 1.72 20.56 -3.91
CA SER A 67 2.24 19.55 -2.99
C SER A 67 1.24 19.22 -1.87
N LYS A 68 0.53 20.23 -1.35
CA LYS A 68 -0.55 20.04 -0.36
C LYS A 68 -1.73 19.24 -0.90
N ASN A 69 -2.08 19.44 -2.17
CA ASN A 69 -3.30 18.92 -2.76
C ASN A 69 -3.08 17.69 -3.66
N THR A 70 -1.85 17.21 -3.83
CA THR A 70 -1.54 16.08 -4.72
C THR A 70 -2.36 14.83 -4.39
N ARG A 71 -2.51 14.50 -3.09
CA ARG A 71 -3.30 13.34 -2.64
C ARG A 71 -4.80 13.46 -2.97
N PRO A 72 -5.51 14.52 -2.54
CA PRO A 72 -6.92 14.66 -2.89
C PRO A 72 -7.15 14.82 -4.41
N MET A 73 -6.25 15.46 -5.14
CA MET A 73 -6.38 15.57 -6.61
C MET A 73 -6.21 14.22 -7.30
N ALA A 74 -5.24 13.39 -6.89
CA ALA A 74 -5.08 12.04 -7.43
C ALA A 74 -6.32 11.17 -7.17
N LEU A 75 -6.93 11.31 -5.98
CA LEU A 75 -8.20 10.64 -5.65
C LEU A 75 -9.31 11.06 -6.62
N ILE A 76 -9.55 12.37 -6.74
CA ILE A 76 -10.60 12.91 -7.62
C ILE A 76 -10.36 12.50 -9.08
N PHE A 77 -9.13 12.64 -9.56
CA PHE A 77 -8.75 12.28 -10.92
C PHE A 77 -9.04 10.81 -11.21
N LEU A 78 -8.56 9.88 -10.37
CA LEU A 78 -8.78 8.45 -10.57
C LEU A 78 -10.26 8.08 -10.46
N SER A 79 -11.02 8.71 -9.56
CA SER A 79 -12.47 8.50 -9.45
C SER A 79 -13.21 8.94 -10.71
N ILE A 80 -12.85 10.10 -11.27
CA ILE A 80 -13.46 10.59 -12.53
C ILE A 80 -13.09 9.67 -13.69
N MET A 81 -11.82 9.25 -13.80
CA MET A 81 -11.39 8.31 -14.84
C MET A 81 -12.12 6.97 -14.73
N ALA A 82 -12.32 6.45 -13.51
CA ALA A 82 -13.07 5.22 -13.31
C ALA A 82 -14.54 5.35 -13.77
N ILE A 83 -15.20 6.46 -13.44
CA ILE A 83 -16.56 6.73 -13.93
C ILE A 83 -16.57 6.86 -15.45
N ALA A 84 -15.58 7.54 -16.04
CA ALA A 84 -15.46 7.69 -17.49
C ALA A 84 -15.29 6.33 -18.18
N PHE A 85 -14.45 5.44 -17.66
CA PHE A 85 -14.28 4.10 -18.21
C PHE A 85 -15.54 3.25 -18.09
N ILE A 86 -16.25 3.30 -16.96
CA ILE A 86 -17.55 2.62 -16.79
C ILE A 86 -18.56 3.16 -17.81
N TRP A 87 -18.56 4.47 -18.06
CA TRP A 87 -19.48 5.09 -19.02
C TRP A 87 -19.17 4.66 -20.46
N VAL A 88 -17.89 4.60 -20.84
CA VAL A 88 -17.47 4.11 -22.17
C VAL A 88 -17.79 2.63 -22.34
N ASP A 89 -17.51 1.79 -21.34
CA ASP A 89 -17.79 0.34 -21.35
C ASP A 89 -19.29 0.03 -21.43
N SER A 90 -20.13 0.89 -20.84
CA SER A 90 -21.61 0.78 -20.89
C SER A 90 -22.19 1.11 -22.28
N HIS A 91 -21.47 1.85 -23.13
CA HIS A 91 -21.93 2.17 -24.49
C HIS A 91 -21.56 1.07 -25.47
N HIS A 92 -22.51 0.15 -25.70
CA HIS A 92 -22.39 -0.99 -26.62
C HIS A 92 -22.07 -0.63 -28.09
N GLU A 93 -22.31 0.61 -28.51
CA GLU A 93 -22.08 1.10 -29.88
C GLU A 93 -20.61 1.52 -30.13
N ILE A 94 -19.80 1.65 -29.09
CA ILE A 94 -18.40 2.04 -29.21
C ILE A 94 -17.55 0.77 -29.25
N SER A 95 -16.83 0.52 -30.35
CA SER A 95 -15.92 -0.63 -30.50
C SER A 95 -14.61 -0.48 -29.69
N PHE A 96 -14.68 0.10 -28.49
CA PHE A 96 -13.55 0.35 -27.62
C PHE A 96 -13.56 -0.65 -26.47
N THR A 97 -12.75 -1.69 -26.59
CA THR A 97 -12.56 -2.67 -25.51
C THR A 97 -11.32 -2.30 -24.72
N VAL A 98 -11.50 -2.08 -23.41
CA VAL A 98 -10.39 -1.87 -22.49
C VAL A 98 -9.82 -3.24 -22.09
N GLU A 99 -8.52 -3.43 -22.29
CA GLU A 99 -7.84 -4.68 -21.89
C GLU A 99 -7.96 -4.91 -20.37
N GLN A 100 -8.09 -6.17 -19.97
CA GLN A 100 -8.24 -6.54 -18.56
C GLN A 100 -7.05 -6.09 -17.69
N GLU A 101 -5.84 -6.00 -18.26
CA GLU A 101 -4.67 -5.48 -17.57
C GLU A 101 -4.84 -4.01 -17.15
N TRP A 102 -5.40 -3.17 -18.03
CA TRP A 102 -5.66 -1.75 -17.71
C TRP A 102 -6.73 -1.59 -16.63
N ILE A 103 -7.75 -2.45 -16.63
CA ILE A 103 -8.77 -2.49 -15.57
C ILE A 103 -8.12 -2.90 -14.24
N GLY A 104 -7.25 -3.92 -14.28
CA GLY A 104 -6.48 -4.38 -13.12
C GLY A 104 -5.60 -3.27 -12.53
N LEU A 105 -4.87 -2.57 -13.40
CA LEU A 105 -4.04 -1.43 -13.01
C LEU A 105 -4.87 -0.30 -12.40
N LEU A 106 -5.98 0.09 -13.04
CA LEU A 106 -6.87 1.13 -12.53
C LEU A 106 -7.42 0.77 -11.14
N LYS A 107 -7.89 -0.48 -10.97
CA LYS A 107 -8.36 -0.99 -9.67
C LYS A 107 -7.26 -0.91 -8.60
N GLN A 108 -6.04 -1.30 -8.94
CA GLN A 108 -4.90 -1.25 -8.01
C GLN A 108 -4.57 0.19 -7.60
N LEU A 109 -4.47 1.11 -8.56
CA LEU A 109 -4.21 2.53 -8.30
C LEU A 109 -5.32 3.15 -7.45
N LEU A 110 -6.58 2.92 -7.81
CA LEU A 110 -7.74 3.47 -7.12
C LEU A 110 -7.81 2.95 -5.67
N THR A 111 -7.66 1.64 -5.47
CA THR A 111 -7.60 1.04 -4.13
C THR A 111 -6.47 1.64 -3.30
N THR A 112 -5.29 1.84 -3.89
CA THR A 112 -4.12 2.38 -3.21
C THR A 112 -4.35 3.83 -2.76
N VAL A 113 -4.87 4.68 -3.64
CA VAL A 113 -5.11 6.10 -3.34
C VAL A 113 -6.25 6.28 -2.32
N TYR A 114 -7.33 5.50 -2.43
CA TYR A 114 -8.42 5.52 -1.44
C TYR A 114 -7.92 5.10 -0.05
N ILE A 115 -7.14 4.01 0.05
CA ILE A 115 -6.56 3.56 1.31
C ILE A 115 -5.56 4.59 1.86
N ALA A 116 -4.72 5.19 1.01
CA ALA A 116 -3.75 6.18 1.44
C ALA A 116 -4.43 7.45 1.98
N TYR A 117 -5.53 7.89 1.36
CA TYR A 117 -6.24 9.11 1.76
C TYR A 117 -7.16 8.91 2.98
N PHE A 118 -7.94 7.82 3.02
CA PHE A 118 -8.92 7.57 4.09
C PHE A 118 -8.38 6.65 5.20
N GLY A 119 -7.44 5.77 4.89
CA GLY A 119 -6.92 4.77 5.84
C GLY A 119 -6.16 5.37 7.00
N SER A 120 -5.40 6.45 6.80
CA SER A 120 -4.74 7.16 7.92
C SER A 120 -5.75 7.84 8.84
N ARG A 121 -6.76 8.50 8.26
CA ARG A 121 -7.83 9.18 9.00
C ARG A 121 -8.68 8.23 9.83
N GLY A 122 -8.90 7.00 9.34
CA GLY A 122 -9.61 5.95 10.08
C GLY A 122 -8.87 5.50 11.34
N VAL A 123 -7.55 5.30 11.24
CA VAL A 123 -6.70 4.88 12.36
C VAL A 123 -6.53 6.00 13.41
N GLU A 124 -6.32 7.24 12.96
CA GLU A 124 -6.24 8.42 13.83
C GLU A 124 -7.51 8.58 14.68
N LYS A 125 -8.69 8.45 14.04
CA LYS A 125 -9.98 8.54 14.72
C LYS A 125 -10.24 7.38 15.69
N PHE A 126 -9.80 6.16 15.37
CA PHE A 126 -9.90 5.03 16.30
C PHE A 126 -9.02 5.23 17.53
N LYS A 127 -7.78 5.72 17.35
CA LYS A 127 -6.85 5.98 18.45
C LYS A 127 -7.34 7.09 19.37
N SER A 128 -7.94 8.17 18.83
CA SER A 128 -8.51 9.24 19.64
C SER A 128 -9.72 8.78 20.46
N ILE A 129 -10.56 7.90 19.92
CA ILE A 129 -11.71 7.34 20.65
C ILE A 129 -11.25 6.41 21.78
N SER A 130 -10.20 5.61 21.55
CA SER A 130 -9.65 4.69 22.55
C SER A 130 -8.98 5.41 23.73
N ASN A 131 -8.31 6.55 23.50
CA ASN A 131 -7.66 7.31 24.56
C ASN A 131 -8.64 8.16 25.41
N ASN A 132 -9.87 8.35 24.93
CA ASN A 132 -10.94 9.08 25.64
C ASN A 132 -11.89 8.14 26.42
N LYS A 133 -11.56 6.85 26.50
CA LYS A 133 -12.20 5.85 27.35
C LYS A 133 -11.24 5.46 28.47
#